data_AF-F1A675-F1
#
_entry.id   AF-F1A675-F1
#
_cell.length_a   1.000
_cell.length_b   1.000
_cell.length_c   1.000
_cell.angle_alpha   90.00
_cell.angle_beta   90.00
_cell.angle_gamma   90.00
#
_symmetry.space_group_name_H-M   'P 1'
#
loop_
_entity.id
_entity.type
_entity.pdbx_description
1 polymer ?
#
loop_
_entity_poly.entity_id
_entity_poly.type
_entity_poly.pdbx_seq_one_letter_code
_entity_poly.pdbx_strand_id
1 'polypeptide(L)'
;MVFKKILGYLTPKMGNKNYYKGRGVRGVGHSSSIGRFIVDPKKTLNIYVPENYQLETPSGLKPYVSRNAFQLTKEQVQENREKKHQRRVDTLMKTQKN
;
A
#
# COMPACT_ATOMS: atom_id res chain seq x y z
N MET A 1 -18.93 38.28 -5.74
CA MET A 1 -17.77 37.53 -5.23
C MET A 1 -17.25 36.59 -6.34
N VAL A 2 -16.56 37.12 -7.35
CA VAL A 2 -16.16 36.34 -8.54
C VAL A 2 -14.83 36.86 -9.06
N PHE A 3 -13.70 36.37 -8.55
CA PHE A 3 -12.37 36.41 -9.21
C PHE A 3 -11.41 35.40 -8.55
N LYS A 4 -11.78 34.11 -8.52
CA LYS A 4 -10.93 33.04 -7.94
C LYS A 4 -10.29 32.10 -8.97
N LYS A 5 -10.37 32.40 -10.28
CA LYS A 5 -10.11 31.40 -11.33
C LYS A 5 -9.13 31.78 -12.45
N ILE A 6 -8.32 32.84 -12.31
CA ILE A 6 -7.40 33.28 -13.38
C ILE A 6 -5.91 33.26 -13.00
N LEU A 7 -5.55 33.22 -11.71
CA LEU A 7 -4.14 33.10 -11.30
C LEU A 7 -3.86 31.66 -10.88
N GLY A 8 -3.14 30.91 -11.73
CA GLY A 8 -2.66 29.57 -11.40
C GLY A 8 -1.90 29.56 -10.07
N TYR A 9 -2.01 28.46 -9.30
CA TYR A 9 -1.30 28.34 -8.03
C TYR A 9 0.20 28.56 -8.20
N LEU A 10 0.80 29.41 -7.36
CA LEU A 10 2.22 29.66 -7.39
C LEU A 10 2.99 28.34 -7.16
N THR A 11 3.83 28.00 -8.14
CA THR A 11 4.70 26.83 -8.13
C THR A 11 6.15 27.28 -7.87
N PRO A 12 7.03 26.40 -7.36
CA PRO A 12 8.44 26.75 -7.15
C PRO A 12 9.16 27.23 -8.42
N LYS A 13 8.61 26.98 -9.62
CA LYS A 13 9.17 27.43 -10.90
C LYS A 13 8.86 28.88 -11.25
N MET A 14 7.91 29.50 -10.55
CA MET A 14 7.37 30.82 -10.86
C MET A 14 7.79 31.91 -9.86
N GLY A 15 8.41 31.52 -8.75
CA GLY A 15 8.86 32.45 -7.70
C GLY A 15 10.32 32.90 -7.89
N ASN A 16 10.74 33.86 -7.07
CA ASN A 16 12.13 34.30 -7.02
C ASN A 16 13.02 33.27 -6.28
N LYS A 17 14.32 33.55 -6.15
CA LYS A 17 15.30 32.66 -5.48
C LYS A 17 14.94 32.31 -4.02
N ASN A 18 14.14 33.13 -3.35
CA ASN A 18 13.74 32.92 -1.96
C ASN A 18 12.42 32.12 -1.83
N TYR A 19 11.76 31.84 -2.95
CA TYR A 19 10.52 31.08 -2.98
C TYR A 19 10.80 29.60 -3.25
N TYR A 20 11.01 28.85 -2.17
CA TYR A 20 11.21 27.40 -2.25
C TYR A 20 9.98 26.66 -1.71
N LYS A 21 9.12 26.20 -2.63
CA LYS A 21 7.94 25.39 -2.32
C LYS A 21 8.12 23.96 -2.84
N GLY A 22 7.83 22.96 -2.01
CA GLY A 22 7.86 21.56 -2.42
C GLY A 22 6.71 21.15 -3.35
N ARG A 23 6.73 19.90 -3.83
CA ARG A 23 5.67 19.30 -4.68
C ARG A 23 4.67 18.42 -3.93
N GLY A 24 4.61 18.53 -2.59
CA GLY A 24 3.72 17.69 -1.77
C GLY A 24 4.26 16.30 -1.46
N VAL A 25 5.58 16.10 -1.58
CA VAL A 25 6.25 14.86 -1.13
C VAL A 25 6.29 14.82 0.40
N ARG A 26 6.15 13.63 0.99
CA ARG A 26 6.24 13.42 2.45
C ARG A 26 7.64 13.72 2.97
N GLY A 27 7.73 14.25 4.20
CA GLY A 27 9.01 14.48 4.86
C GLY A 27 9.63 13.17 5.35
N VAL A 28 10.77 12.79 4.79
CA VAL A 28 11.50 11.54 5.13
C VAL A 28 12.56 11.73 6.22
N GLY A 29 12.68 12.94 6.76
CA GLY A 29 13.78 13.31 7.64
C GLY A 29 13.65 14.73 8.16
N HIS A 30 14.77 15.30 8.60
CA HIS A 30 14.85 16.66 9.13
C HIS A 30 16.17 17.33 8.76
N SER A 31 16.17 18.66 8.77
CA SER A 31 17.39 19.45 8.59
C SER A 31 18.12 19.61 9.93
N SER A 32 19.43 19.39 9.93
CA SER A 32 20.31 19.67 11.06
C SER A 32 20.64 21.16 11.18
N SER A 33 21.15 21.58 12.33
CA SER A 33 21.61 22.95 12.59
C SER A 33 22.75 23.40 11.67
N ILE A 34 23.52 22.45 11.12
CA ILE A 34 24.64 22.70 10.17
C ILE A 34 24.13 22.74 8.71
N GLY A 35 22.81 22.69 8.50
CA GLY A 35 22.21 22.74 7.16
C GLY A 35 22.30 21.43 6.36
N ARG A 36 22.78 20.33 6.98
CA ARG A 36 22.74 18.99 6.38
C ARG A 36 21.37 18.35 6.59
N PHE A 37 20.88 17.60 5.61
CA PHE A 37 19.65 16.83 5.76
C PHE A 37 19.94 15.42 6.29
N ILE A 38 19.20 14.99 7.32
CA ILE A 38 19.32 13.67 7.95
C ILE A 38 18.05 12.88 7.64
N VAL A 39 18.21 11.70 7.04
CA VAL A 39 17.10 10.79 6.70
C VAL A 39 16.75 9.94 7.92
N ASP A 40 15.46 9.87 8.27
CA ASP A 40 14.98 9.05 9.37
C ASP A 40 14.50 7.68 8.85
N PRO A 41 15.16 6.56 9.16
CA PRO A 41 14.78 5.24 8.64
C PRO A 41 13.39 4.76 9.09
N LYS A 42 12.82 5.37 10.14
CA LYS A 42 11.46 5.08 10.60
C LYS A 42 10.38 5.78 9.77
N LYS A 43 10.73 6.86 9.06
CA LYS A 43 9.81 7.63 8.21
C LYS A 43 9.83 7.14 6.76
N THR A 44 10.77 6.27 6.40
CA THR A 44 10.84 5.67 5.07
C THR A 44 9.76 4.62 4.89
N LEU A 45 9.13 4.61 3.73
CA LEU A 45 8.16 3.58 3.37
C LEU A 45 8.91 2.29 3.03
N ASN A 46 8.80 1.29 3.88
CA ASN A 46 9.31 -0.05 3.60
C ASN A 46 8.19 -0.88 2.98
N ILE A 47 8.39 -1.32 1.74
CA ILE A 47 7.43 -2.14 1.00
C ILE A 47 7.88 -3.60 1.13
N TYR A 48 7.14 -4.39 1.90
CA TYR A 48 7.39 -5.82 2.01
C TYR A 48 6.79 -6.55 0.82
N VAL A 49 7.64 -6.85 -0.16
CA VAL A 49 7.27 -7.70 -1.29
C VAL A 49 7.40 -9.16 -0.85
N PRO A 50 6.35 -9.98 -0.93
CA PRO A 50 6.44 -11.39 -0.58
C PRO A 50 7.35 -12.12 -1.58
N GLU A 51 8.19 -13.03 -1.09
CA GLU A 51 9.23 -13.73 -1.87
C GLU A 51 8.66 -14.44 -3.12
N ASN A 52 7.44 -14.98 -3.03
CA ASN A 52 6.83 -15.73 -4.13
C ASN A 52 6.21 -14.83 -5.21
N TYR A 53 6.18 -13.50 -5.04
CA TYR A 53 5.50 -12.59 -5.98
C TYR A 53 6.05 -12.66 -7.42
N GLN A 54 7.32 -13.04 -7.59
CA GLN A 54 7.99 -13.09 -8.90
C GLN A 54 7.95 -14.47 -9.57
N LEU A 55 7.85 -15.56 -8.80
CA LEU A 55 7.94 -16.92 -9.34
C LEU A 55 6.57 -17.59 -9.41
N GLU A 56 5.69 -17.33 -8.43
CA GLU A 56 4.36 -17.92 -8.40
C GLU A 56 3.45 -16.95 -7.67
N THR A 57 2.54 -16.29 -8.39
CA THR A 57 1.31 -15.86 -7.72
C THR A 57 0.86 -17.04 -6.88
N PRO A 58 0.57 -16.91 -5.56
CA PRO A 58 0.48 -18.04 -4.61
C PRO A 58 -0.53 -19.16 -4.92
N SER A 59 -1.10 -19.22 -6.13
CA SER A 59 -2.10 -20.17 -6.57
C SER A 59 -2.41 -20.09 -8.09
N GLY A 60 -1.51 -19.59 -8.95
CA GLY A 60 -1.82 -19.45 -10.39
C GLY A 60 -2.91 -18.41 -10.69
N LEU A 61 -3.18 -17.51 -9.75
CA LEU A 61 -4.16 -16.43 -9.90
C LEU A 61 -3.65 -15.38 -10.89
N LYS A 62 -4.58 -14.81 -11.64
CA LYS A 62 -4.35 -13.71 -12.58
C LYS A 62 -5.07 -12.46 -12.05
N PRO A 63 -4.69 -11.24 -12.47
CA PRO A 63 -5.39 -10.01 -12.10
C PRO A 63 -6.85 -9.98 -12.61
N TYR A 64 -7.20 -10.87 -13.54
CA TYR A 64 -8.53 -10.99 -14.11
C TYR A 64 -9.09 -12.40 -13.92
N VAL A 65 -10.41 -12.47 -13.80
CA VAL A 65 -11.16 -13.72 -13.69
C VAL A 65 -11.79 -14.05 -15.03
N SER A 66 -11.99 -15.35 -15.31
CA SER A 66 -12.74 -15.81 -16.49
C SER A 66 -14.18 -15.30 -16.44
N ARG A 67 -14.74 -14.93 -17.60
CA ARG A 67 -16.16 -14.56 -17.74
C ARG A 67 -17.10 -15.73 -17.41
N ASN A 68 -16.61 -16.96 -17.55
CA ASN A 68 -17.39 -18.18 -17.32
C ASN A 68 -17.19 -18.74 -15.90
N ALA A 69 -16.70 -17.94 -14.96
CA ALA A 69 -16.60 -18.38 -13.58
C ALA A 69 -18.00 -18.58 -13.00
N PHE A 70 -18.24 -19.76 -12.43
CA PHE A 70 -19.53 -20.10 -11.82
C PHE A 70 -19.77 -19.25 -10.57
N GLN A 71 -20.99 -18.72 -10.44
CA GLN A 71 -21.41 -18.01 -9.25
C GLN A 71 -21.76 -19.02 -8.15
N LEU A 72 -21.07 -18.96 -7.01
CA LEU A 72 -21.36 -19.81 -5.86
C LEU A 72 -22.64 -19.34 -5.15
N THR A 73 -23.43 -20.29 -4.64
CA THR A 73 -24.58 -20.00 -3.78
C THR A 73 -24.12 -19.55 -2.39
N LYS A 74 -25.00 -18.88 -1.64
CA LYS A 74 -24.67 -18.39 -0.27
C LYS A 74 -24.27 -19.53 0.67
N GLU A 75 -24.93 -20.67 0.55
CA GLU A 75 -24.66 -21.88 1.34
C GLU A 75 -23.25 -22.42 1.05
N GLN A 76 -22.86 -22.53 -0.21
CA GLN A 76 -21.52 -22.96 -0.63
C GLN A 76 -20.43 -21.99 -0.14
N VAL A 77 -20.71 -20.68 -0.15
CA VAL A 77 -19.78 -19.67 0.37
C VAL A 77 -19.58 -19.84 1.89
N GLN A 78 -20.67 -20.11 2.62
CA GLN A 78 -20.63 -20.30 4.06
C GLN A 78 -19.85 -21.57 4.44
N GLU A 79 -20.13 -22.68 3.77
CA GLU A 79 -19.41 -23.94 3.97
C GLU A 79 -17.90 -23.78 3.73
N ASN A 80 -17.50 -23.07 2.66
CA ASN A 80 -16.09 -22.82 2.37
C ASN A 80 -15.40 -21.95 3.43
N ARG A 81 -16.12 -20.99 4.03
CA ARG A 81 -15.60 -20.17 5.13
C ARG A 81 -15.37 -21.01 6.37
N GLU A 82 -16.31 -21.88 6.71
CA GLU A 82 -16.22 -22.79 7.86
C GLU A 82 -15.05 -23.77 7.69
N LYS A 83 -14.92 -24.40 6.50
CA LYS A 83 -13.76 -25.24 6.17
C LYS A 83 -12.43 -24.50 6.31
N LYS A 84 -12.36 -23.25 5.85
CA LYS A 84 -11.15 -22.41 5.98
C LYS A 84 -10.85 -22.07 7.44
N HIS A 85 -11.88 -21.80 8.25
CA HIS A 85 -11.73 -21.54 9.68
C HIS A 85 -11.21 -22.78 10.40
N GLN A 86 -11.83 -23.94 10.18
CA GLN A 86 -11.42 -25.20 10.78
C GLN A 86 -9.95 -25.54 10.48
N ARG A 87 -9.52 -25.41 9.21
CA ARG A 87 -8.11 -25.61 8.84
C ARG A 87 -7.15 -24.73 9.63
N ARG A 88 -7.51 -23.47 9.91
CA ARG A 88 -6.67 -22.58 10.73
C ARG A 88 -6.59 -23.05 12.17
N VAL A 89 -7.72 -23.43 12.76
CA VAL A 89 -7.79 -23.97 14.12
C VAL A 89 -6.94 -25.24 14.23
N ASP A 90 -7.07 -26.16 13.28
CA ASP A 90 -6.29 -27.40 13.25
C ASP A 90 -4.79 -27.13 13.16
N THR A 91 -4.37 -26.17 12.31
CA THR A 91 -2.97 -25.77 12.21
C THR A 91 -2.45 -25.19 13.52
N LEU A 92 -3.22 -24.31 14.18
CA LEU A 92 -2.86 -23.73 15.48
C LEU A 92 -2.73 -24.81 16.57
N MET A 93 -3.67 -25.75 16.62
CA MET A 93 -3.65 -26.85 17.59
C MET A 93 -2.48 -27.82 17.35
N LYS A 94 -2.07 -28.02 16.09
CA LYS A 94 -0.85 -28.78 15.77
C LYS A 94 0.42 -28.05 16.21
N THR A 95 0.49 -26.74 16.00
CA THR A 95 1.64 -25.93 16.43
C THR A 95 1.80 -25.90 17.95
N GLN A 96 0.71 -25.97 18.72
CA GLN A 96 0.74 -26.00 20.19
C GLN A 96 1.14 -27.36 20.79
N LYS A 97 1.11 -28.44 20.00
CA LYS A 97 1.47 -29.80 20.44
C LYS A 97 2.93 -30.16 20.20
N ASN A 98 3.65 -29.37 19.39
CA ASN A 98 5.09 -29.47 19.16
C ASN A 98 5.83 -28.47 20.04
#